data_AF-A0A252F2G2-F1
#
_entry.id   AF-A0A252F2G2-F1
#
_cell.length_a   1.000
_cell.length_b   1.000
_cell.length_c   1.000
_cell.angle_alpha   90.00
_cell.angle_beta   90.00
_cell.angle_gamma   90.00
#
_symmetry.space_group_name_H-M   'P 1'
#
loop_
_entity.id
_entity.type
_entity.pdbx_description
1 polymer ?
#
loop_
_entity_poly.entity_id
_entity_poly.type
_entity_poly.pdbx_seq_one_letter_code
_entity_poly.pdbx_strand_id
1 'polypeptide(L)'
;MKGIILPWRRLWQRRRLQLVLLLVPPCLPGIIKEDKHVNDYLICFKVSVAAFVTAVAAFLGWKGILCFAWVAAMAIDYASGTAAAWKSGHWSSSVARQGLWHKCGMIFAVAVAAIADGVMDVVTTNLHLGISWPGLVLPLVLTWYILTELGSVLENAAAMGAQIPPFLSKALAAAQDAVDDKTDGGGGDG
;
A
#
# COMPACT_ATOMS: atom_id res chain seq x y z
N MET A 1 -27.63 4.94 42.16
CA MET A 1 -26.43 5.34 41.40
C MET A 1 -26.19 4.30 40.31
N LYS A 2 -26.59 4.55 39.06
CA LYS A 2 -26.40 3.62 37.93
C LYS A 2 -25.52 4.31 36.88
N GLY A 3 -24.24 3.93 36.84
CA GLY A 3 -23.28 4.40 35.86
C GLY A 3 -23.48 3.69 34.53
N ILE A 4 -23.94 4.44 33.53
CA ILE A 4 -24.08 4.01 32.14
C ILE A 4 -22.68 4.03 31.51
N ILE A 5 -22.05 2.86 31.44
CA ILE A 5 -20.82 2.66 30.66
C ILE A 5 -21.26 2.43 29.21
N LEU A 6 -21.35 3.52 28.44
CA LEU A 6 -21.53 3.42 26.99
C LEU A 6 -20.22 2.93 26.34
N PRO A 7 -20.25 1.89 25.49
CA PRO A 7 -19.06 1.32 24.88
C PRO A 7 -18.51 2.26 23.81
N TRP A 8 -17.41 2.94 24.13
CA TRP A 8 -16.71 3.90 23.27
C TRP A 8 -16.40 3.39 21.85
N ARG A 9 -16.24 2.08 21.65
CA ARG A 9 -16.03 1.48 20.31
C ARG A 9 -17.19 1.72 19.34
N ARG A 10 -18.45 1.70 19.80
CA ARG A 10 -19.63 1.94 18.93
C ARG A 10 -19.81 3.42 18.57
N LEU A 11 -19.38 4.33 19.44
CA LEU A 11 -19.40 5.78 19.18
C LEU A 11 -18.31 6.20 18.21
N TRP A 12 -17.13 5.58 18.26
CA TRP A 12 -16.04 5.84 17.31
C TRP A 12 -16.36 5.29 15.91
N GLN A 13 -17.00 4.11 15.81
CA GLN A 13 -17.40 3.52 14.52
C GLN A 13 -18.53 4.32 13.83
N ARG A 14 -19.55 4.78 14.58
CA ARG A 14 -20.63 5.63 14.02
C ARG A 14 -20.15 7.03 13.63
N ARG A 15 -19.25 7.65 14.41
CA ARG A 15 -18.65 8.95 14.04
C ARG A 15 -17.70 8.84 12.85
N ARG A 16 -16.99 7.71 12.69
CA ARG A 16 -16.18 7.44 11.47
C ARG A 16 -17.03 7.30 10.21
N LEU A 17 -18.17 6.62 10.27
CA LEU A 17 -19.10 6.52 9.13
C LEU A 17 -19.74 7.86 8.77
N GLN A 18 -20.07 8.71 9.76
CA GLN A 18 -20.54 10.08 9.49
C GLN A 18 -19.46 11.00 8.93
N LEU A 19 -18.19 10.85 9.33
CA LEU A 19 -17.06 11.61 8.78
C LEU A 19 -16.70 11.19 7.34
N VAL A 20 -16.83 9.90 7.00
CA VAL A 20 -16.63 9.42 5.63
C VAL A 20 -17.72 9.95 4.68
N LEU A 21 -18.96 10.15 5.16
CA LEU A 21 -20.02 10.82 4.40
C LEU A 21 -19.84 12.34 4.27
N LEU A 22 -19.10 12.99 5.18
CA LEU A 22 -18.86 14.44 5.17
C LEU A 22 -17.58 14.86 4.42
N LEU A 23 -16.74 13.90 4.00
CA LEU A 23 -15.52 14.13 3.22
C LEU A 23 -15.71 13.98 1.71
N VAL A 24 -16.95 13.82 1.24
CA VAL A 24 -17.29 14.04 -0.17
C VAL A 24 -17.60 15.53 -0.33
N PRO A 25 -16.70 16.34 -0.92
CA PRO A 25 -16.97 17.76 -1.07
C PRO A 25 -18.22 17.96 -1.95
N PRO A 26 -19.20 18.79 -1.53
CA PRO A 26 -20.21 19.26 -2.46
C PRO A 26 -19.49 20.12 -3.51
N CYS A 27 -19.56 19.70 -4.77
CA CYS A 27 -19.07 20.48 -5.90
C CYS A 27 -19.68 21.89 -5.83
N LEU A 28 -18.86 22.89 -5.47
CA LEU A 28 -19.26 24.28 -5.47
C LEU A 28 -19.15 24.82 -6.90
N PRO A 29 -20.23 25.33 -7.51
CA PRO A 29 -20.18 25.87 -8.85
C PRO A 29 -19.77 27.34 -8.78
N GLY A 30 -18.63 27.68 -9.38
CA GLY A 30 -18.33 29.07 -9.68
C GLY A 30 -16.85 29.40 -9.78
N ILE A 31 -16.48 29.91 -10.97
CA ILE A 31 -15.30 30.73 -11.26
C ILE A 31 -14.03 29.94 -11.61
N ILE A 32 -13.99 29.38 -12.84
CA ILE A 32 -12.95 29.63 -13.88
C ILE A 32 -13.63 29.37 -15.24
N LYS A 33 -13.63 30.34 -16.18
CA LYS A 33 -14.02 30.11 -17.59
C LYS A 33 -12.78 29.57 -18.34
N GLU A 34 -12.40 28.34 -18.06
CA GLU A 34 -11.63 27.47 -18.95
C GLU A 34 -12.52 26.27 -19.28
N ASP A 35 -12.29 25.60 -20.42
CA ASP A 35 -13.15 24.57 -21.03
C ASP A 35 -13.88 23.67 -20.01
N LYS A 36 -15.11 24.07 -19.64
CA LYS A 36 -15.86 23.50 -18.50
C LYS A 36 -15.99 21.98 -18.59
N HIS A 37 -16.07 21.45 -19.80
CA HIS A 37 -16.26 20.03 -20.06
C HIS A 37 -15.03 19.19 -19.69
N VAL A 38 -13.79 19.67 -19.90
CA VAL A 38 -12.56 18.91 -19.59
C VAL A 38 -12.21 19.00 -18.10
N ASN A 39 -12.45 20.17 -17.50
CA ASN A 39 -12.18 20.39 -16.08
C ASN A 39 -13.10 19.54 -15.17
N ASP A 40 -14.38 19.40 -15.54
CA ASP A 40 -15.33 18.60 -14.75
C ASP A 40 -14.97 17.10 -14.74
N TYR A 41 -14.55 16.54 -15.89
CA TYR A 41 -14.07 15.14 -15.94
C TYR A 41 -12.79 14.94 -15.13
N LEU A 42 -11.85 15.88 -15.19
CA LEU A 42 -10.60 15.82 -14.44
C LEU A 42 -10.85 15.88 -12.93
N ILE A 43 -11.76 16.76 -12.49
CA ILE A 43 -12.16 16.87 -11.08
C ILE A 43 -12.87 15.59 -10.62
N CYS A 44 -13.85 15.10 -11.38
CA CYS A 44 -14.53 13.84 -11.05
C CYS A 44 -13.56 12.67 -10.93
N PHE A 45 -12.62 12.54 -11.87
CA PHE A 45 -11.60 11.49 -11.81
C PHE A 45 -10.75 11.60 -10.55
N LYS A 46 -10.25 12.80 -10.21
CA LYS A 46 -9.45 13.02 -9.00
C LYS A 46 -10.25 12.72 -7.72
N VAL A 47 -11.53 13.10 -7.68
CA VAL A 47 -12.42 12.80 -6.55
C VAL A 47 -12.69 11.31 -6.43
N SER A 48 -12.95 10.60 -7.54
CA SER A 48 -13.15 9.15 -7.53
C SER A 48 -11.91 8.41 -7.04
N VAL A 49 -10.72 8.80 -7.50
CA VAL A 49 -9.44 8.22 -7.03
C VAL A 49 -9.25 8.53 -5.54
N ALA A 50 -9.46 9.77 -5.11
CA ALA A 50 -9.32 10.15 -3.70
C ALA A 50 -10.31 9.39 -2.80
N ALA A 51 -11.57 9.25 -3.25
CA ALA A 51 -12.60 8.50 -2.53
C ALA A 51 -12.27 7.01 -2.45
N PHE A 52 -11.79 6.41 -3.54
CA PHE A 52 -11.36 5.02 -3.57
C PHE A 52 -10.19 4.77 -2.61
N VAL A 53 -9.13 5.61 -2.69
CA VAL A 53 -7.97 5.51 -1.80
C VAL A 53 -8.39 5.70 -0.34
N THR A 54 -9.27 6.66 -0.06
CA THR A 54 -9.78 6.90 1.30
C THR A 54 -10.62 5.72 1.81
N ALA A 55 -11.45 5.12 0.95
CA ALA A 55 -12.26 3.94 1.29
C ALA A 55 -11.37 2.73 1.60
N VAL A 56 -10.35 2.48 0.77
CA VAL A 56 -9.37 1.40 0.99
C VAL A 56 -8.57 1.65 2.27
N ALA A 57 -8.08 2.87 2.50
CA ALA A 57 -7.36 3.23 3.72
C ALA A 57 -8.24 3.09 4.99
N ALA A 58 -9.52 3.48 4.90
CA ALA A 58 -10.47 3.32 5.99
C ALA A 58 -10.78 1.85 6.28
N PHE A 59 -10.90 1.02 5.25
CA PHE A 59 -11.16 -0.42 5.35
C PHE A 59 -9.98 -1.18 5.97
N LEU A 60 -8.76 -0.83 5.57
CA LEU A 60 -7.53 -1.49 6.03
C LEU A 60 -7.10 -1.07 7.45
N GLY A 61 -7.64 0.04 7.97
CA GLY A 61 -7.30 0.52 9.31
C GLY A 61 -5.81 0.85 9.44
N TRP A 62 -5.15 0.30 10.47
CA TRP A 62 -3.70 0.51 10.67
C TRP A 62 -2.85 -0.08 9.53
N LYS A 63 -3.34 -1.14 8.86
CA LYS A 63 -2.70 -1.75 7.69
C LYS A 63 -2.69 -0.82 6.48
N GLY A 64 -3.60 0.16 6.45
CA GLY A 64 -3.64 1.19 5.40
C GLY A 64 -2.38 2.06 5.37
N ILE A 65 -1.73 2.27 6.51
CA ILE A 65 -0.46 3.03 6.58
C ILE A 65 0.65 2.26 5.85
N LEU A 66 0.73 0.95 6.05
CA LEU A 66 1.68 0.09 5.33
C LEU A 66 1.38 0.06 3.83
N CYS A 67 0.11 -0.02 3.45
CA CYS A 67 -0.28 0.04 2.05
C CYS A 67 0.13 1.37 1.39
N PHE A 68 -0.07 2.50 2.09
CA PHE A 68 0.37 3.80 1.61
C PHE A 68 1.90 3.90 1.51
N ALA A 69 2.63 3.41 2.52
CA ALA A 69 4.09 3.39 2.51
C ALA A 69 4.64 2.56 1.33
N TRP A 70 4.02 1.41 1.04
CA TRP A 70 4.35 0.58 -0.10
C TRP A 70 4.11 1.29 -1.44
N VAL A 71 2.94 1.90 -1.63
CA VAL A 71 2.64 2.66 -2.86
C VAL A 71 3.59 3.85 -3.02
N ALA A 72 3.94 4.53 -1.93
CA ALA A 72 4.91 5.61 -1.95
C ALA A 72 6.31 5.11 -2.33
N ALA A 73 6.77 3.99 -1.77
CA ALA A 73 8.04 3.36 -2.15
C ALA A 73 8.06 3.01 -3.65
N MET A 74 7.00 2.41 -4.15
CA MET A 74 6.86 2.05 -5.57
C MET A 74 6.87 3.27 -6.51
N ALA A 75 6.29 4.39 -6.07
CA ALA A 75 6.31 5.66 -6.80
C ALA A 75 7.71 6.29 -6.83
N ILE A 76 8.43 6.26 -5.70
CA ILE A 76 9.82 6.71 -5.61
C ILE A 76 10.72 5.83 -6.47
N ASP A 77 10.50 4.51 -6.45
CA ASP A 77 11.23 3.57 -7.29
C ASP A 77 11.03 3.88 -8.78
N TYR A 78 9.78 4.05 -9.21
CA TYR A 78 9.50 4.42 -10.60
C TYR A 78 10.16 5.75 -11.01
N ALA A 79 10.11 6.76 -10.15
CA ALA A 79 10.73 8.06 -10.41
C ALA A 79 12.27 7.95 -10.47
N SER A 80 12.86 7.22 -9.53
CA SER A 80 14.32 7.05 -9.45
C SER A 80 14.86 6.19 -10.61
N GLY A 81 14.17 5.13 -11.01
CA GLY A 81 14.51 4.33 -12.19
C GLY A 81 14.38 5.12 -13.49
N THR A 82 13.34 5.96 -13.61
CA THR A 82 13.19 6.87 -14.76
C THR A 82 14.34 7.88 -14.83
N ALA A 83 14.71 8.48 -13.70
CA ALA A 83 15.82 9.42 -13.62
C ALA A 83 17.17 8.77 -13.91
N ALA A 84 17.41 7.55 -13.42
CA ALA A 84 18.61 6.77 -13.70
C ALA A 84 18.73 6.44 -15.20
N ALA A 85 17.63 6.03 -15.84
CA ALA A 85 17.60 5.74 -17.28
C ALA A 85 17.85 6.98 -18.16
N TRP A 86 17.34 8.15 -17.73
CA TRP A 86 17.66 9.42 -18.40
C TRP A 86 19.12 9.80 -18.28
N LYS A 87 19.71 9.63 -17.09
CA LYS A 87 21.15 9.90 -16.88
C LYS A 87 22.03 8.98 -17.73
N SER A 88 21.66 7.71 -17.88
CA SER A 88 22.44 6.74 -18.65
C SER A 88 22.24 6.84 -20.16
N GLY A 89 21.25 7.60 -20.64
CA GLY A 89 20.94 7.77 -22.06
C GLY A 89 20.32 6.54 -22.74
N HIS A 90 20.06 5.46 -22.00
CA HIS A 90 19.54 4.20 -22.51
C HIS A 90 18.07 4.03 -22.11
N TRP A 91 17.18 4.78 -22.77
CA TRP A 91 15.74 4.63 -22.56
C TRP A 91 15.15 3.57 -23.49
N SER A 92 14.68 2.45 -22.93
CA SER A 92 13.92 1.44 -23.66
C SER A 92 12.50 1.34 -23.12
N SER A 93 11.52 1.70 -23.95
CA SER A 93 10.09 1.55 -23.60
C SER A 93 9.69 0.11 -23.33
N SER A 94 10.44 -0.88 -23.84
CA SER A 94 10.22 -2.29 -23.52
C SER A 94 10.54 -2.60 -22.06
N VAL A 95 11.67 -2.08 -21.57
CA VAL A 95 12.11 -2.24 -20.18
C VAL A 95 11.14 -1.54 -19.22
N ALA A 96 10.69 -0.33 -19.59
CA ALA A 96 9.71 0.42 -18.79
C ALA A 96 8.36 -0.33 -18.64
N ARG A 97 7.85 -0.98 -19.71
CA ARG A 97 6.62 -1.79 -19.63
C ARG A 97 6.81 -3.05 -18.81
N GLN A 98 7.96 -3.69 -18.90
CA GLN A 98 8.24 -4.91 -18.14
C GLN A 98 8.28 -4.62 -16.63
N GLY A 99 8.86 -3.49 -16.23
CA GLY A 99 8.78 -2.99 -14.85
C GLY A 99 7.34 -2.74 -14.40
N LEU A 100 6.49 -2.19 -15.28
CA LEU A 100 5.07 -1.98 -14.97
C LEU A 100 4.30 -3.29 -14.78
N TRP A 101 4.52 -4.29 -15.65
CA TRP A 101 3.89 -5.62 -15.51
C TRP A 101 4.28 -6.32 -14.22
N HIS A 102 5.53 -6.21 -13.80
CA HIS A 102 5.99 -6.75 -12.53
C HIS A 102 5.24 -6.11 -11.35
N LYS A 103 5.13 -4.77 -11.34
CA LYS A 103 4.39 -4.01 -10.32
C LYS A 103 2.90 -4.35 -10.30
N CYS A 104 2.28 -4.56 -11.47
CA CYS A 104 0.91 -5.06 -11.58
C CYS A 104 0.74 -6.44 -10.93
N GLY A 105 1.71 -7.34 -11.09
CA GLY A 105 1.71 -8.65 -10.43
C GLY A 105 1.66 -8.56 -8.90
N MET A 106 2.39 -7.61 -8.31
CA MET A 106 2.41 -7.41 -6.86
C MET A 106 1.06 -6.94 -6.30
N ILE A 107 0.29 -6.15 -7.07
CA ILE A 107 -1.07 -5.73 -6.68
C ILE A 107 -1.96 -6.96 -6.47
N PHE A 108 -1.85 -7.97 -7.33
CA PHE A 108 -2.59 -9.23 -7.15
C PHE A 108 -2.13 -9.99 -5.90
N ALA A 109 -0.84 -10.05 -5.63
CA ALA A 109 -0.34 -10.70 -4.41
C ALA A 109 -0.83 -10.01 -3.13
N VAL A 110 -0.85 -8.68 -3.10
CA VAL A 110 -1.41 -7.90 -1.98
C VAL A 110 -2.92 -8.12 -1.85
N ALA A 111 -3.65 -8.20 -2.98
CA ALA A 111 -5.07 -8.54 -2.96
C ALA A 111 -5.33 -9.94 -2.38
N VAL A 112 -4.54 -10.94 -2.78
CA VAL A 112 -4.60 -12.29 -2.22
C VAL A 112 -4.32 -12.29 -0.71
N ALA A 113 -3.31 -11.55 -0.26
CA ALA A 113 -2.99 -11.41 1.17
C ALA A 113 -4.15 -10.76 1.97
N ALA A 114 -4.80 -9.74 1.40
CA ALA A 114 -5.96 -9.11 2.00
C ALA A 114 -7.18 -10.05 2.08
N ILE A 115 -7.40 -10.85 1.03
CA ILE A 115 -8.45 -11.88 1.01
C ILE A 115 -8.16 -12.95 2.06
N ALA A 116 -6.92 -13.42 2.16
CA ALA A 116 -6.51 -14.42 3.16
C ALA A 116 -6.79 -13.94 4.59
N ASP A 117 -6.44 -12.69 4.91
CA ASP A 117 -6.78 -12.09 6.20
C ASP A 117 -8.30 -12.04 6.44
N GLY A 118 -9.09 -11.71 5.42
CA GLY A 118 -10.55 -11.67 5.52
C GLY A 118 -11.17 -13.05 5.73
N VAL A 119 -10.67 -14.08 5.03
CA VAL A 119 -11.10 -15.47 5.20
C VAL A 119 -10.82 -15.94 6.63
N MET A 120 -9.62 -15.67 7.16
CA MET A 120 -9.24 -16.05 8.52
C MET A 120 -10.08 -15.34 9.59
N ASP A 121 -10.43 -14.07 9.38
CA ASP A 121 -11.32 -13.32 10.26
C ASP A 121 -12.75 -13.92 10.29
N VAL A 122 -13.28 -14.28 9.12
CA VAL A 122 -14.59 -14.96 9.00
C VAL A 122 -14.56 -16.31 9.70
N VAL A 123 -13.52 -17.12 9.46
CA VAL A 123 -13.38 -18.46 10.06
C VAL A 123 -13.30 -18.37 11.59
N THR A 124 -12.45 -17.50 12.13
CA THR A 124 -12.26 -17.37 13.58
C THR A 124 -13.50 -16.81 14.28
N THR A 125 -14.23 -15.89 13.63
CA THR A 125 -15.47 -15.33 14.17
C THR A 125 -16.62 -16.34 14.19
N ASN A 126 -16.78 -17.16 13.14
CA ASN A 126 -17.93 -18.06 13.01
C ASN A 126 -17.72 -19.43 13.69
N LEU A 127 -16.48 -19.92 13.80
CA LEU A 127 -16.19 -21.22 14.40
C LEU A 127 -15.91 -21.16 15.91
N HIS A 128 -15.98 -19.96 16.52
CA HIS A 128 -15.77 -19.75 17.97
C HIS A 128 -14.52 -20.46 18.51
N LEU A 129 -13.42 -20.45 17.75
CA LEU A 129 -12.20 -21.21 18.04
C LEU A 129 -11.45 -20.74 19.29
N GLY A 130 -11.95 -19.74 20.02
CA GLY A 130 -11.29 -19.12 21.17
C GLY A 130 -10.02 -18.33 20.82
N ILE A 131 -9.68 -18.23 19.54
CA ILE A 131 -8.49 -17.53 19.02
C ILE A 131 -8.96 -16.28 18.28
N SER A 132 -8.36 -15.13 18.59
CA SER A 132 -8.59 -13.88 17.87
C SER A 132 -7.58 -13.74 16.74
N TRP A 133 -8.04 -13.72 15.49
CA TRP A 133 -7.15 -13.45 14.34
C TRP A 133 -6.85 -11.94 14.24
N PRO A 134 -5.58 -11.50 14.28
CA PRO A 134 -5.27 -10.06 14.18
C PRO A 134 -5.24 -9.54 12.73
N GLY A 135 -5.30 -10.42 11.73
CA GLY A 135 -5.10 -10.05 10.33
C GLY A 135 -3.64 -9.71 10.03
N LEU A 136 -2.75 -10.70 10.15
CA LEU A 136 -1.28 -10.55 10.06
C LEU A 136 -0.71 -10.83 8.66
N VAL A 137 -1.45 -11.48 7.76
CA VAL A 137 -0.89 -11.86 6.44
C VAL A 137 -0.60 -10.61 5.62
N LEU A 138 -1.56 -9.69 5.54
CA LEU A 138 -1.42 -8.48 4.72
C LEU A 138 -0.27 -7.57 5.21
N PRO A 139 -0.12 -7.26 6.51
CA PRO A 139 1.01 -6.47 7.01
C PRO A 139 2.37 -7.10 6.72
N LEU A 140 2.49 -8.43 6.81
CA LEU A 140 3.74 -9.14 6.52
C LEU A 140 4.10 -9.03 5.03
N VAL A 141 3.15 -9.29 4.14
CA VAL A 141 3.33 -9.18 2.69
C VAL A 141 3.65 -7.74 2.28
N LEU A 142 2.95 -6.75 2.83
CA LEU A 142 3.24 -5.35 2.58
C LEU A 142 4.64 -4.95 3.06
N THR A 143 5.06 -5.43 4.23
CA THR A 143 6.41 -5.16 4.75
C THR A 143 7.48 -5.74 3.82
N TRP A 144 7.31 -6.98 3.37
CA TRP A 144 8.21 -7.61 2.41
C TRP A 144 8.32 -6.79 1.12
N TYR A 145 7.17 -6.41 0.53
CA TYR A 145 7.17 -5.57 -0.68
C TYR A 145 7.78 -4.18 -0.47
N ILE A 146 7.63 -3.57 0.71
CA ILE A 146 8.31 -2.30 1.01
C ILE A 146 9.82 -2.49 0.99
N LEU A 147 10.33 -3.57 1.61
CA LEU A 147 11.76 -3.83 1.64
C LEU A 147 12.33 -4.04 0.24
N THR A 148 11.61 -4.76 -0.64
CA THR A 148 12.06 -4.99 -2.02
C THR A 148 12.05 -3.71 -2.86
N GLU A 149 11.01 -2.88 -2.75
CA GLU A 149 10.94 -1.57 -3.42
C GLU A 149 12.05 -0.62 -2.93
N LEU A 150 12.31 -0.58 -1.62
CA LEU A 150 13.42 0.21 -1.07
C LEU A 150 14.78 -0.27 -1.61
N GLY A 151 14.94 -1.57 -1.85
CA GLY A 151 16.16 -2.14 -2.44
C GLY A 151 16.39 -1.58 -3.85
N SER A 152 15.34 -1.62 -4.68
CA SER A 152 15.41 -1.09 -6.05
C SER A 152 15.65 0.43 -6.07
N VAL A 153 15.08 1.19 -5.14
CA VAL A 153 15.37 2.63 -4.99
C VAL A 153 16.85 2.88 -4.70
N LEU A 154 17.48 2.08 -3.83
CA LEU A 154 18.91 2.23 -3.53
C LEU A 154 19.76 1.90 -4.76
N GLU A 155 19.42 0.88 -5.53
CA GLU A 155 20.12 0.55 -6.78
C GLU A 155 20.01 1.70 -7.80
N ASN A 156 18.81 2.26 -7.98
CA ASN A 156 18.56 3.39 -8.86
C ASN A 156 19.31 4.64 -8.40
N ALA A 157 19.36 4.91 -7.09
CA ALA A 157 20.12 6.01 -6.51
C ALA A 157 21.64 5.85 -6.73
N ALA A 158 22.16 4.65 -6.56
CA ALA A 158 23.56 4.34 -6.83
C ALA A 158 23.91 4.53 -8.32
N ALA A 159 23.03 4.09 -9.23
CA ALA A 159 23.18 4.32 -10.68
C ALA A 159 23.18 5.83 -11.04
N MET A 160 22.41 6.64 -10.29
CA MET A 160 22.46 8.10 -10.37
C MET A 160 23.74 8.72 -9.79
N GLY A 161 24.64 7.94 -9.18
CA GLY A 161 25.91 8.38 -8.62
C GLY A 161 25.81 8.90 -7.19
N ALA A 162 24.71 8.64 -6.49
CA ALA A 162 24.59 8.97 -5.07
C ALA A 162 25.50 8.06 -4.24
N GLN A 163 26.17 8.64 -3.24
CA GLN A 163 26.95 7.86 -2.27
C GLN A 163 26.00 7.33 -1.19
N ILE A 164 25.73 6.02 -1.21
CA ILE A 164 24.83 5.37 -0.27
C ILE A 164 25.65 4.85 0.92
N PRO A 165 25.27 5.18 2.17
CA PRO A 165 25.95 4.64 3.34
C PRO A 165 25.88 3.10 3.36
N PRO A 166 27.02 2.39 3.50
CA PRO A 166 27.05 0.92 3.42
C PRO A 166 26.19 0.22 4.48
N PHE A 167 25.97 0.84 5.63
CA PHE A 167 25.11 0.27 6.67
C PHE A 167 23.66 0.17 6.22
N LEU A 168 23.19 1.10 5.37
CA LEU A 168 21.80 1.14 4.92
C LEU A 168 21.51 0.00 3.96
N SER A 169 22.36 -0.19 2.95
CA SER A 169 22.25 -1.31 2.01
C SER A 169 22.36 -2.66 2.72
N LYS A 170 23.28 -2.78 3.69
CA LYS A 170 23.45 -4.02 4.47
C LYS A 170 22.25 -4.31 5.37
N ALA A 171 21.72 -3.31 6.05
CA ALA A 171 20.55 -3.48 6.90
C ALA A 171 19.31 -3.91 6.09
N LEU A 172 19.16 -3.35 4.89
CA LEU A 172 18.05 -3.70 4.02
C LEU A 172 18.18 -5.12 3.44
N ALA A 173 19.37 -5.50 2.97
CA ALA A 173 19.65 -6.86 2.52
C ALA A 173 19.40 -7.88 3.64
N ALA A 174 19.93 -7.64 4.84
CA ALA A 174 19.69 -8.51 6.00
C ALA A 174 18.21 -8.62 6.39
N ALA A 175 17.43 -7.54 6.21
CA ALA A 175 16.00 -7.56 6.47
C ALA A 175 15.23 -8.38 5.42
N GLN A 176 15.66 -8.37 4.15
CA GLN A 176 15.07 -9.21 3.09
C GLN A 176 15.44 -10.68 3.33
N ASP A 177 16.72 -10.98 3.52
CA ASP A 177 17.22 -12.33 3.79
C ASP A 177 16.50 -12.97 5.00
N ALA A 178 16.31 -12.21 6.09
CA ALA A 178 15.64 -12.73 7.29
C ALA A 178 14.14 -13.06 7.09
N VAL A 179 13.51 -12.48 6.06
CA VAL A 179 12.12 -12.79 5.67
C VAL A 179 12.10 -13.94 4.66
N ASP A 180 13.08 -14.02 3.77
CA ASP A 180 13.17 -15.07 2.75
C ASP A 180 13.63 -16.42 3.33
N ASP A 181 14.64 -16.44 4.22
CA ASP A 181 15.21 -17.65 4.87
C ASP A 181 14.18 -18.47 5.67
N LYS A 182 13.05 -17.88 6.06
CA LYS A 182 11.97 -18.63 6.75
C LYS A 182 11.10 -19.46 5.80
N THR A 183 11.34 -19.41 4.51
CA THR A 183 10.61 -20.17 3.49
C THR A 183 11.26 -21.54 3.23
N ASP A 184 12.55 -21.70 3.52
CA ASP A 184 13.32 -22.93 3.21
C ASP A 184 13.34 -23.97 4.36
N GLY A 185 12.71 -23.67 5.50
CA GLY A 185 12.65 -24.55 6.68
C GLY A 185 11.49 -25.57 6.71
N GLY A 186 10.69 -25.67 5.64
CA GLY A 186 9.49 -26.53 5.59
C GLY A 186 9.63 -27.85 4.83
N GLY A 187 10.77 -28.12 4.21
CA GLY A 187 11.05 -29.37 3.50
C GLY A 187 11.70 -30.43 4.38
N GLY A 188 10.96 -30.91 5.39
CA GLY A 188 11.33 -32.10 6.16
C GLY A 188 10.82 -33.36 5.46
N ASP A 189 11.75 -34.27 5.20
CA ASP A 189 11.58 -35.58 4.58
C ASP A 189 10.37 -36.39 5.11
N GLY A 190 9.71 -37.09 4.19
CA GLY A 190 8.70 -38.12 4.41
C GLY A 190 8.42 -38.90 3.15
#